data_AF-A0A355GFG9-F1
#
_entry.id   AF-A0A355GFG9-F1
#
_cell.length_a   1.000
_cell.length_b   1.000
_cell.length_c   1.000
_cell.angle_alpha   90.00
_cell.angle_beta   90.00
_cell.angle_gamma   90.00
#
_symmetry.space_group_name_H-M   'P 1'
#
loop_
_entity.id
_entity.type
_entity.pdbx_description
1 polymer ?
#
loop_
_entity_poly.entity_id
_entity_poly.type
_entity_poly.pdbx_seq_one_letter_code
_entity_poly.pdbx_strand_id
1 'polypeptide(L)'
;LACQNLLMKNSDEVPITGKVRVFITENRTTSESALASQLAAGDLIDICGELKRCAKPDNPEDYDFSIYFRKQKIDATLSVKIPEAVTMLKKSDDYSWSRVRTAVHNWFKTLIVSHTSESTQPVALALLLGERTQLSAKVRQEFSQSGLIHFLAISGLHIGFFSVFVWSICHILNLPRTVTV
;
A
#
# COMPACT_ATOMS: atom_id res chain seq x y z
N LEU A 1 -8.93 2.01 -3.69
CA LEU A 1 -10.21 1.81 -2.98
C LEU A 1 -11.20 1.18 -3.94
N ALA A 2 -12.04 0.26 -3.47
CA ALA A 2 -13.16 -0.25 -4.27
C ALA A 2 -14.30 0.76 -4.13
N CYS A 3 -14.71 1.38 -5.23
CA CYS A 3 -15.84 2.29 -5.25
C CYS A 3 -17.12 1.46 -5.37
N GLN A 4 -18.13 1.76 -4.54
CA GLN A 4 -19.44 1.10 -4.54
C GLN A 4 -20.53 2.03 -5.09
N ASN A 5 -20.50 3.30 -4.70
CA ASN A 5 -21.46 4.32 -5.14
C ASN A 5 -20.70 5.56 -5.61
N LEU A 6 -21.20 6.20 -6.67
CA LEU A 6 -20.73 7.48 -7.15
C LEU A 6 -21.87 8.51 -7.05
N LEU A 7 -21.62 9.56 -6.27
CA LEU A 7 -22.51 10.70 -6.15
C LEU A 7 -22.17 11.74 -7.22
N MET A 8 -23.06 11.91 -8.20
CA MET A 8 -22.91 12.95 -9.22
C MET A 8 -23.31 14.31 -8.63
N LYS A 9 -22.84 15.43 -9.21
CA LYS A 9 -23.18 16.81 -8.80
C LYS A 9 -24.69 17.11 -8.73
N ASN A 10 -25.52 16.27 -9.34
CA ASN A 10 -26.97 16.38 -9.37
C ASN A 10 -27.68 15.56 -8.28
N SER A 11 -26.94 15.06 -7.28
CA SER A 11 -27.44 14.20 -6.20
C SER A 11 -27.97 12.82 -6.65
N ASP A 12 -27.68 12.42 -7.90
CA ASP A 12 -27.98 11.09 -8.39
C ASP A 12 -26.91 10.11 -7.92
N GLU A 13 -27.32 9.08 -7.16
CA GLU A 13 -26.45 7.97 -6.77
C GLU A 13 -26.43 6.92 -7.89
N VAL A 14 -25.24 6.65 -8.44
CA VAL A 14 -25.07 5.56 -9.40
C VAL A 14 -24.27 4.45 -8.73
N PRO A 15 -24.82 3.22 -8.61
CA PRO A 15 -24.05 2.08 -8.12
C PRO A 15 -23.01 1.74 -9.18
N ILE A 16 -21.74 1.72 -8.78
CA ILE A 16 -20.64 1.39 -9.66
C ILE A 16 -19.72 0.39 -8.98
N THR A 17 -19.12 -0.49 -9.77
CA THR A 17 -18.09 -1.40 -9.31
C THR A 17 -16.80 -1.11 -10.06
N GLY A 18 -15.77 -0.68 -9.35
CA GLY A 18 -14.47 -0.39 -9.93
C GLY A 18 -13.44 -0.04 -8.87
N LYS A 19 -12.15 -0.09 -9.21
CA LYS A 19 -11.13 0.41 -8.29
C LYS A 19 -10.71 1.80 -8.69
N VAL A 20 -10.69 2.68 -7.70
CA VAL A 20 -10.24 4.06 -7.85
C VAL A 20 -9.02 4.27 -6.97
N ARG A 21 -7.98 4.90 -7.54
CA ARG A 21 -6.83 5.36 -6.77
C ARG A 21 -7.14 6.74 -6.22
N VAL A 22 -7.08 6.92 -4.91
CA VAL A 22 -7.38 8.20 -4.27
C VAL A 22 -6.08 8.85 -3.83
N PHE A 23 -5.90 10.11 -4.20
CA PHE A 23 -4.83 10.97 -3.72
C PHE A 23 -5.44 12.03 -2.81
N ILE A 24 -5.04 12.02 -1.54
CA ILE A 24 -5.44 13.01 -0.55
C ILE A 24 -4.25 13.94 -0.37
N THR A 25 -4.42 15.21 -0.72
CA THR A 25 -3.39 16.24 -0.49
C THR A 25 -3.63 16.83 0.88
N GLU A 26 -2.82 16.41 1.86
CA GLU A 26 -2.84 16.98 3.21
C GLU A 26 -1.86 18.15 3.27
N ASN A 27 -2.33 19.35 3.64
CA ASN A 27 -1.46 20.51 3.80
C ASN A 27 -0.68 20.34 5.11
N ARG A 28 0.65 20.30 5.05
CA ARG A 28 1.57 19.86 6.13
C ARG A 28 1.64 20.78 7.37
N THR A 29 0.64 21.61 7.61
CA THR A 29 0.71 22.66 8.64
C THR A 29 0.17 22.27 10.02
N THR A 30 -0.48 21.11 10.18
CA THR A 30 -0.88 20.64 11.52
C THR A 30 -0.33 19.24 11.79
N SER A 31 0.40 19.18 12.91
CA SER A 31 1.03 18.03 13.53
C SER A 31 0.21 16.74 13.38
N GLU A 32 0.83 15.74 12.77
CA GLU A 32 0.36 14.36 12.61
C GLU A 32 -0.90 14.14 11.75
N SER A 33 -0.74 13.32 10.72
CA SER A 33 -1.76 12.87 9.78
C SER A 33 -2.92 12.15 10.50
N ALA A 34 -3.88 12.93 11.01
CA ALA A 34 -5.00 12.43 11.79
C ALA A 34 -5.92 11.53 10.95
N LEU A 35 -6.00 11.75 9.64
CA LEU A 35 -6.78 10.91 8.73
C LEU A 35 -6.10 9.57 8.41
N ALA A 36 -4.79 9.57 8.17
CA ALA A 36 -4.07 8.33 7.85
C ALA A 36 -4.02 7.36 9.04
N SER A 37 -3.99 7.88 10.27
CA SER A 37 -4.03 7.06 11.49
C SER A 37 -5.40 6.48 11.82
N GLN A 38 -6.48 7.12 11.34
CA GLN A 38 -7.86 6.68 11.60
C GLN A 38 -8.37 5.66 10.57
N LEU A 39 -7.78 5.61 9.38
CA LEU A 39 -8.24 4.76 8.29
C LEU A 39 -7.49 3.42 8.25
N ALA A 40 -8.25 2.32 8.29
CA ALA A 40 -7.73 0.97 8.13
C ALA A 40 -8.19 0.34 6.80
N ALA A 41 -7.41 -0.65 6.34
CA ALA A 41 -7.79 -1.43 5.18
C ALA A 41 -9.09 -2.21 5.47
N GLY A 42 -10.10 -1.98 4.64
CA GLY A 42 -11.44 -2.58 4.76
C GLY A 42 -12.52 -1.57 5.14
N ASP A 43 -12.16 -0.41 5.67
CA ASP A 43 -13.13 0.60 6.11
C ASP A 43 -13.94 1.16 4.94
N LEU A 44 -15.22 1.42 5.21
CA LEU A 44 -16.16 2.07 4.31
C LEU A 44 -16.13 3.57 4.57
N ILE A 45 -15.74 4.31 3.53
CA ILE A 45 -15.56 5.76 3.59
C ILE A 45 -16.28 6.43 2.44
N ASP A 46 -16.83 7.61 2.72
CA ASP A 46 -17.35 8.53 1.73
C ASP A 46 -16.29 9.60 1.45
N ILE A 47 -16.09 9.90 0.16
CA ILE A 47 -15.01 10.76 -0.30
C ILE A 47 -15.52 11.66 -1.42
N CYS A 48 -15.44 12.97 -1.20
CA CYS A 48 -15.71 13.97 -2.22
C CYS A 48 -14.42 14.52 -2.82
N GLY A 49 -14.32 14.54 -4.15
CA GLY A 49 -13.14 15.02 -4.86
C GLY A 49 -13.31 15.09 -6.37
N GLU A 50 -12.23 15.45 -7.06
CA GLU A 50 -12.20 15.51 -8.52
C GLU A 50 -11.83 14.14 -9.09
N LEU A 51 -12.80 13.46 -9.71
CA LEU A 51 -12.59 12.17 -10.34
C LEU A 51 -12.10 12.35 -11.78
N LYS A 52 -10.94 11.79 -12.10
CA LYS A 52 -10.35 11.79 -13.45
C LYS A 52 -10.12 10.37 -13.92
N ARG A 53 -10.39 10.13 -15.20
CA ARG A 53 -9.97 8.88 -15.85
C ARG A 53 -8.44 8.86 -15.93
N CYS A 54 -7.84 7.67 -15.81
CA CYS A 54 -6.40 7.51 -16.07
C CYS A 54 -6.10 7.88 -17.53
N ALA A 55 -5.55 9.08 -17.73
CA ALA A 55 -5.21 9.61 -19.04
C ALA A 55 -3.92 8.98 -19.57
N LYS A 56 -3.81 8.95 -20.91
CA LYS A 56 -2.57 8.63 -21.61
C LYS A 56 -1.55 9.76 -21.38
N PRO A 57 -0.25 9.49 -21.54
CA PRO A 57 0.75 10.54 -21.46
C PRO A 57 0.52 11.58 -22.56
N ASP A 58 0.72 12.85 -22.21
CA ASP A 58 0.61 13.96 -23.16
C ASP A 58 1.78 13.96 -24.15
N ASN A 59 2.92 13.41 -23.73
CA ASN A 59 4.11 13.23 -24.55
C ASN A 59 4.26 11.75 -24.95
N PRO A 60 4.40 11.40 -26.24
CA PRO A 60 4.54 10.01 -26.69
C PRO A 60 5.76 9.26 -26.13
N GLU A 61 6.83 9.97 -25.78
CA GLU A 61 8.06 9.40 -25.20
C GLU A 61 7.95 9.15 -23.68
N ASP A 62 6.91 9.68 -23.03
CA ASP A 62 6.72 9.50 -21.59
C ASP A 62 6.14 8.12 -21.27
N TYR A 63 6.44 7.64 -20.07
CA TYR A 63 5.90 6.38 -19.58
C TYR A 63 4.37 6.42 -19.46
N ASP A 64 3.70 5.49 -20.13
CA ASP A 64 2.24 5.39 -20.09
C ASP A 64 1.73 4.77 -18.78
N PHE A 65 1.49 5.63 -17.79
CA PHE A 65 0.89 5.23 -16.52
C PHE A 65 -0.53 4.66 -16.66
N SER A 66 -1.25 4.94 -17.75
CA SER A 66 -2.59 4.39 -17.96
C SER A 66 -2.55 2.87 -18.12
N ILE A 67 -1.51 2.33 -18.78
CA ILE A 67 -1.30 0.89 -18.93
C ILE A 67 -1.01 0.25 -17.57
N TYR A 68 -0.17 0.90 -16.76
CA TYR A 68 0.16 0.44 -15.42
C TYR A 68 -1.09 0.37 -14.52
N PHE A 69 -1.95 1.40 -14.55
CA PHE A 69 -3.20 1.43 -13.78
C PHE A 69 -4.19 0.37 -14.25
N ARG A 70 -4.32 0.15 -15.56
CA ARG A 70 -5.17 -0.91 -16.12
C ARG A 70 -4.74 -2.29 -15.64
N LYS A 71 -3.43 -2.58 -15.57
CA LYS A 71 -2.92 -3.85 -15.04
C LYS A 71 -3.32 -4.10 -13.58
N GLN A 72 -3.49 -3.04 -12.79
CA GLN A 72 -3.96 -3.12 -11.40
C GLN A 72 -5.49 -3.10 -11.27
N LYS A 73 -6.23 -3.09 -12.39
CA LYS A 73 -7.68 -2.90 -12.46
C LYS A 73 -8.11 -1.58 -11.80
N ILE A 74 -7.30 -0.52 -11.95
CA ILE A 74 -7.61 0.83 -11.50
C ILE A 74 -8.16 1.60 -12.70
N ASP A 75 -9.42 2.02 -12.61
CA ASP A 75 -10.16 2.62 -13.72
C ASP A 75 -10.07 4.16 -13.73
N ALA A 76 -9.93 4.74 -12.53
CA ALA A 76 -9.90 6.17 -12.34
C ALA A 76 -9.04 6.58 -11.13
N THR A 77 -8.72 7.86 -11.11
CA THR A 77 -8.01 8.53 -10.04
C THR A 77 -8.88 9.63 -9.46
N LEU A 78 -9.04 9.66 -8.13
CA LEU A 78 -9.75 10.70 -7.41
C LEU A 78 -8.74 11.59 -6.68
N SER A 79 -8.79 12.89 -6.93
CA SER A 79 -7.96 13.88 -6.23
C SER A 79 -8.79 14.63 -5.21
N VAL A 80 -8.41 14.53 -3.94
CA VAL A 80 -9.06 15.19 -2.81
C VAL A 80 -8.12 16.27 -2.29
N LYS A 81 -8.55 17.53 -2.37
CA LYS A 81 -7.74 18.69 -1.95
C LYS A 81 -7.95 19.05 -0.47
N ILE A 82 -9.05 18.63 0.12
CA ILE A 82 -9.44 18.99 1.48
C ILE A 82 -9.61 17.70 2.29
N PRO A 83 -8.85 17.50 3.38
CA PRO A 83 -8.95 16.29 4.21
C PRO A 83 -10.34 16.05 4.80
N GLU A 84 -11.08 17.12 5.11
CA GLU A 84 -12.45 17.09 5.66
C GLU A 84 -13.48 16.47 4.70
N ALA A 85 -13.13 16.34 3.41
CA ALA A 85 -13.98 15.70 2.40
C ALA A 85 -13.93 14.16 2.46
N VAL A 86 -13.28 13.59 3.48
CA VAL A 86 -13.23 12.14 3.74
C VAL A 86 -13.98 11.88 5.05
N THR A 87 -15.09 11.18 4.97
CA THR A 87 -15.90 10.80 6.14
C THR A 87 -15.94 9.27 6.27
N MET A 88 -15.75 8.76 7.48
CA MET A 88 -15.85 7.33 7.74
C MET A 88 -17.32 6.96 7.97
N LEU A 89 -17.86 6.09 7.11
CA LEU A 89 -19.24 5.61 7.24
C LEU A 89 -19.31 4.40 8.16
N LYS A 90 -18.43 3.43 7.94
CA LYS A 90 -18.41 2.18 8.71
C LYS A 90 -16.98 1.67 8.86
N LYS A 91 -16.59 1.46 10.11
CA LYS A 91 -15.37 0.72 10.42
C LYS A 91 -15.58 -0.73 10.06
N SER A 92 -14.65 -1.31 9.32
CA SER A 92 -14.73 -2.74 9.00
C SER A 92 -14.56 -3.53 10.28
N ASP A 93 -15.42 -4.52 10.51
CA ASP A 93 -15.24 -5.55 11.55
C ASP A 93 -14.63 -6.84 10.97
N ASP A 94 -14.43 -6.90 9.65
CA ASP A 94 -13.93 -8.09 8.99
C ASP A 94 -12.44 -8.30 9.29
N TYR A 95 -12.11 -9.55 9.63
CA TYR A 95 -10.76 -10.09 9.62
C TYR A 95 -10.26 -10.21 8.17
N SER A 96 -10.14 -9.07 7.49
CA SER A 96 -9.56 -9.04 6.16
C SER A 96 -8.08 -9.39 6.24
N TRP A 97 -7.60 -10.25 5.33
CA TRP A 97 -6.18 -10.58 5.18
C TRP A 97 -5.29 -9.35 5.09
N SER A 98 -5.80 -8.25 4.52
CA SER A 98 -5.07 -6.98 4.46
C SER A 98 -4.84 -6.38 5.85
N ARG A 99 -5.79 -6.53 6.78
CA ARG A 99 -5.70 -5.99 8.13
C ARG A 99 -4.75 -6.82 8.99
N VAL A 100 -4.81 -8.14 8.89
CA VAL A 100 -3.84 -9.05 9.53
C VAL A 100 -2.43 -8.73 9.03
N ARG A 101 -2.25 -8.61 7.72
CA ARG A 101 -0.95 -8.23 7.13
C ARG A 101 -0.45 -6.89 7.67
N THR A 102 -1.30 -5.86 7.73
CA THR A 102 -0.92 -4.55 8.28
C THR A 102 -0.62 -4.61 9.77
N ALA A 103 -1.40 -5.36 10.55
CA ALA A 103 -1.18 -5.52 11.99
C ALA A 103 0.15 -6.24 12.28
N VAL A 104 0.42 -7.35 11.58
CA VAL A 104 1.69 -8.07 11.67
C VAL A 104 2.85 -7.17 11.26
N HIS A 105 2.71 -6.43 10.15
CA HIS A 105 3.73 -5.48 9.69
C HIS A 105 4.01 -4.40 10.74
N ASN A 106 2.98 -3.81 11.33
CA ASN A 106 3.13 -2.79 12.38
C ASN A 106 3.75 -3.38 13.65
N TRP A 107 3.38 -4.60 14.03
CA TRP A 107 3.97 -5.30 15.18
C TRP A 107 5.47 -5.56 14.99
N PHE A 108 5.87 -6.08 13.83
CA PHE A 108 7.28 -6.24 13.49
C PHE A 108 8.02 -4.90 13.44
N LYS A 109 7.40 -3.86 12.89
CA LYS A 109 7.95 -2.51 12.91
C LYS A 109 8.22 -2.03 14.34
N THR A 110 7.24 -2.15 15.23
CA THR A 110 7.42 -1.75 16.64
C THR A 110 8.53 -2.53 17.34
N LEU A 111 8.65 -3.84 17.08
CA LEU A 111 9.73 -4.67 17.62
C LEU A 111 11.11 -4.25 17.11
N ILE A 112 11.23 -3.96 15.81
CA ILE A 112 12.49 -3.52 15.22
C ILE A 112 12.90 -2.18 15.86
N VAL A 113 11.96 -1.24 15.98
CA VAL A 113 12.24 0.06 16.60
C VAL A 113 12.62 -0.07 18.08
N SER A 114 11.96 -0.96 18.84
CA SER A 114 12.26 -1.13 20.28
C SER A 114 13.61 -1.81 20.55
N HIS A 115 14.11 -2.61 19.62
CA HIS A 115 15.34 -3.39 19.79
C HIS A 115 16.54 -2.85 18.99
N THR A 116 16.39 -1.73 18.28
CA THR A 116 17.43 -1.19 17.40
C THR A 116 17.75 0.26 17.77
N SER A 117 19.02 0.66 17.65
CA SER A 117 19.45 2.05 17.84
C SER A 117 18.98 2.94 16.68
N GLU A 118 18.83 4.25 16.92
CA GLU A 118 18.35 5.21 15.90
C GLU A 118 19.16 5.20 14.59
N SER A 119 20.46 4.91 14.68
CA SER A 119 21.36 4.85 13.51
C SER A 119 21.16 3.60 12.65
N THR A 120 20.77 2.48 13.25
CA THR A 120 20.63 1.17 12.58
C THR A 120 19.17 0.85 12.23
N GLN A 121 18.22 1.53 12.84
CA GLN A 121 16.79 1.36 12.61
C GLN A 121 16.39 1.46 11.12
N PRO A 122 16.81 2.48 10.35
CA PRO A 122 16.46 2.57 8.93
C PRO A 122 16.98 1.39 8.09
N VAL A 123 18.16 0.86 8.45
CA VAL A 123 18.76 -0.28 7.76
C VAL A 123 18.01 -1.56 8.10
N ALA A 124 17.69 -1.79 9.38
CA ALA A 124 16.94 -2.94 9.83
C ALA A 124 15.52 -2.97 9.21
N LEU A 125 14.83 -1.83 9.16
CA LEU A 125 13.52 -1.70 8.52
C LEU A 125 13.58 -1.99 7.02
N ALA A 126 14.64 -1.52 6.34
CA ALA A 126 14.81 -1.79 4.92
C ALA A 126 15.12 -3.26 4.62
N LEU A 127 15.93 -3.93 5.45
CA LEU A 127 16.32 -5.33 5.25
C LEU A 127 15.22 -6.32 5.63
N LEU A 128 14.55 -6.11 6.78
CA LEU A 128 13.56 -7.04 7.31
C LEU A 128 12.15 -6.78 6.79
N LEU A 129 11.78 -5.50 6.66
CA LEU A 129 10.43 -5.07 6.30
C LEU A 129 10.32 -4.55 4.86
N GLY A 130 11.45 -4.37 4.17
CA GLY A 130 11.50 -3.76 2.84
C GLY A 130 11.19 -2.26 2.84
N GLU A 131 11.06 -1.62 4.01
CA GLU A 131 10.67 -0.22 4.14
C GLU A 131 11.88 0.69 3.89
N ARG A 132 12.02 1.19 2.65
CA ARG A 132 13.14 2.03 2.24
C ARG A 132 12.93 3.53 2.44
N THR A 133 11.74 3.95 2.87
CA THR A 133 11.35 5.36 3.00
C THR A 133 12.20 6.12 4.03
N GLN A 134 12.75 5.43 5.03
CA GLN A 134 13.51 6.04 6.14
C GLN A 134 15.03 5.99 5.93
N LEU A 135 15.53 5.36 4.86
CA LEU A 135 16.96 5.26 4.59
C LEU A 135 17.55 6.60 4.16
N SER A 136 18.60 7.05 4.87
CA SER A 136 19.33 8.25 4.46
C SER A 136 20.10 8.02 3.15
N ALA A 137 20.25 9.07 2.35
CA ALA A 137 20.99 9.02 1.09
C ALA A 137 22.44 8.55 1.29
N LYS A 138 23.05 8.94 2.42
CA LYS A 138 24.41 8.55 2.79
C LYS A 138 24.54 7.03 2.97
N VAL A 139 23.65 6.41 3.74
CA VAL A 139 23.68 4.96 3.97
C VAL A 139 23.44 4.21 2.66
N ARG A 140 22.48 4.67 1.83
CA ARG A 140 22.26 4.08 0.51
C ARG A 140 23.50 4.16 -0.38
N GLN A 141 24.25 5.26 -0.32
CA GLN A 141 25.49 5.44 -1.07
C GLN A 141 26.60 4.53 -0.56
N GLU A 142 26.75 4.34 0.76
CA GLU A 142 27.71 3.41 1.36
C GLU A 142 27.42 1.94 0.96
N PHE A 143 26.14 1.53 0.95
CA PHE A 143 25.73 0.22 0.44
C PHE A 143 25.95 0.08 -1.08
N SER A 144 25.85 1.17 -1.83
CA SER A 144 26.16 1.18 -3.27
C SER A 144 27.65 1.05 -3.54
N GLN A 145 28.48 1.78 -2.79
CA GLN A 145 29.94 1.77 -2.93
C GLN A 145 30.57 0.44 -2.50
N SER A 146 29.98 -0.22 -1.51
CA SER A 146 30.38 -1.57 -1.09
C SER A 146 29.86 -2.69 -2.01
N GLY A 147 29.03 -2.37 -3.02
CA GLY A 147 28.40 -3.37 -3.89
C GLY A 147 27.26 -4.15 -3.24
N LEU A 148 26.90 -3.83 -1.99
CA LEU A 148 25.88 -4.54 -1.19
C LEU A 148 24.45 -4.03 -1.41
N ILE A 149 24.24 -3.11 -2.36
CA ILE A 149 22.91 -2.52 -2.63
C ILE A 149 21.82 -3.56 -2.94
N HIS A 150 22.22 -4.71 -3.49
CA HIS A 150 21.31 -5.81 -3.79
C HIS A 150 20.80 -6.53 -2.53
N PHE A 151 21.51 -6.49 -1.40
CA PHE A 151 21.01 -6.99 -0.11
C PHE A 151 19.88 -6.13 0.46
N LEU A 152 19.86 -4.84 0.12
CA LEU A 152 18.76 -3.94 0.45
C LEU A 152 17.46 -4.31 -0.30
N ALA A 153 17.54 -5.19 -1.29
CA ALA A 153 16.41 -5.88 -1.89
C ALA A 153 16.35 -7.30 -1.33
N ILE A 154 15.15 -7.76 -0.98
CA ILE A 154 14.99 -9.16 -0.60
C ILE A 154 15.44 -10.01 -1.78
N SER A 155 16.45 -10.86 -1.58
CA SER A 155 16.95 -11.73 -2.65
C SER A 155 15.83 -12.71 -3.01
N GLY A 156 15.46 -12.79 -4.29
CA GLY A 156 14.37 -13.64 -4.75
C GLY A 156 14.55 -15.13 -4.35
N LEU A 157 15.79 -15.53 -4.06
CA LEU A 157 16.13 -16.86 -3.55
C LEU A 157 15.58 -17.12 -2.14
N HIS A 158 15.58 -16.14 -1.23
CA HIS A 158 14.98 -16.31 0.10
C HIS A 158 13.46 -16.51 0.01
N ILE A 159 12.78 -15.77 -0.88
CA ILE A 159 11.37 -16.02 -1.20
C ILE A 159 11.18 -17.41 -1.81
N GLY A 160 12.11 -17.86 -2.66
CA GLY A 160 12.14 -19.19 -3.24
C GLY A 160 12.16 -20.28 -2.16
N PHE A 161 13.13 -20.25 -1.25
CA PHE A 161 13.20 -21.22 -0.14
C PHE A 161 11.97 -21.18 0.76
N PHE A 162 11.47 -20.00 1.10
CA PHE A 162 10.24 -19.85 1.88
C PHE A 162 9.03 -20.46 1.17
N SER A 163 8.89 -20.23 -0.14
CA SER A 163 7.78 -20.79 -0.93
C SER A 163 7.83 -22.32 -0.99
N VAL A 164 9.02 -22.92 -1.15
CA VAL A 164 9.21 -24.38 -1.14
C VAL A 164 8.90 -24.95 0.23
N PHE A 165 9.33 -24.27 1.30
CA PHE A 165 9.04 -24.67 2.67
C PHE A 165 7.53 -24.70 2.97
N VAL A 166 6.82 -23.61 2.64
CA VAL A 166 5.36 -23.53 2.81
C VAL A 166 4.66 -24.58 1.94
N TRP A 167 5.08 -24.73 0.68
CA TRP A 167 4.52 -25.74 -0.22
C TRP A 167 4.72 -27.17 0.30
N SER A 168 5.90 -27.48 0.84
CA SER A 168 6.21 -28.78 1.43
C SER A 168 5.34 -29.08 2.65
N ILE A 169 5.12 -28.09 3.52
CA ILE A 169 4.20 -28.21 4.67
C ILE A 169 2.77 -28.44 4.21
N CYS A 170 2.27 -27.65 3.26
CA CYS A 170 0.92 -27.82 2.73
C CYS A 170 0.74 -29.18 2.05
N HIS A 171 1.80 -29.70 1.41
CA HIS A 171 1.79 -31.03 0.80
C HIS A 171 1.75 -32.15 1.85
N ILE A 172 2.56 -32.04 2.91
CA ILE A 172 2.56 -32.98 4.04
C ILE A 172 1.22 -33.00 4.77
N LEU A 173 0.58 -31.85 4.92
CA LEU A 173 -0.73 -31.72 5.57
C LEU A 173 -1.91 -32.05 4.64
N ASN A 174 -1.64 -32.46 3.39
CA ASN A 174 -2.64 -32.87 2.40
C ASN A 174 -3.78 -31.84 2.20
N LEU A 175 -3.46 -30.54 2.32
CA LEU A 175 -4.44 -29.47 2.18
C LEU A 175 -5.01 -29.45 0.74
N PRO A 176 -6.33 -29.31 0.56
CA PRO A 176 -6.93 -29.23 -0.76
C PRO A 176 -6.36 -28.02 -1.50
N ARG A 177 -5.85 -28.25 -2.72
CA ARG A 177 -5.18 -27.24 -3.56
C ARG A 177 -6.13 -26.16 -4.11
N THR A 178 -7.40 -26.23 -3.77
CA THR A 178 -8.45 -25.32 -4.26
C THR A 178 -8.70 -24.23 -3.22
N VAL A 179 -8.11 -23.06 -3.43
CA VAL A 179 -8.54 -21.83 -2.79
C VAL A 179 -9.66 -21.25 -3.66
N THR A 180 -10.92 -21.53 -3.31
CA THR A 180 -12.06 -20.75 -3.83
C THR A 180 -12.00 -19.37 -3.19
N VAL A 181 -11.58 -18.38 -3.98
CA VAL A 181 -11.68 -16.94 -3.67
C VAL A 181 -12.92 -16.40 -4.34
#